data_AF-A0A8X6VET4-F1
#
_entry.id   AF-A0A8X6VET4-F1
#
_cell.length_a   1.000
_cell.length_b   1.000
_cell.length_c   1.000
_cell.angle_alpha   90.00
_cell.angle_beta   90.00
_cell.angle_gamma   90.00
#
_symmetry.space_group_name_H-M   'P 1'
#
loop_
_entity.id
_entity.type
_entity.pdbx_description
1 polymer ?
#
loop_
_entity_poly.entity_id
_entity_poly.type
_entity_poly.pdbx_seq_one_letter_code
_entity_poly.pdbx_strand_id
1 'polypeptide(L)'
;MIPLLTKANVSLNRSYTKRDVLSQIARIYDPFGLLGPVISKAKIFMQQLWLLKLDWFEILPPDILQQWEDFIKTQTGLEKIKIPSNQMFSKDQCHQCSASRLCTCFL
;
A
#
# COMPACT_ATOMS: atom_id res chain seq x y z
N MET A 1 18.14 -21.11 25.94
CA MET A 1 17.03 -22.08 25.94
C MET A 1 15.89 -21.55 26.79
N ILE A 2 15.02 -20.71 26.23
CA ILE A 2 13.61 -20.51 26.63
C ILE A 2 12.84 -20.29 25.31
N PRO A 3 11.71 -20.99 25.07
CA PRO A 3 11.32 -21.43 23.74
C PRO A 3 10.44 -20.44 22.97
N LEU A 4 10.59 -20.51 21.64
CA LEU A 4 9.71 -19.95 20.62
C LEU A 4 8.30 -20.55 20.73
N LEU A 5 7.29 -19.79 21.17
CA LEU A 5 5.88 -20.05 20.84
C LEU A 5 5.04 -18.76 20.91
N THR A 6 5.22 -17.85 19.95
CA THR A 6 4.12 -16.97 19.52
C THR A 6 3.56 -17.48 18.20
N LYS A 7 3.01 -18.69 18.23
CA LYS A 7 1.94 -19.04 17.28
C LYS A 7 0.72 -18.23 17.71
N ALA A 8 0.71 -16.95 17.35
CA ALA A 8 -0.48 -16.14 17.49
C ALA A 8 -1.54 -16.75 16.57
N ASN A 9 -2.48 -17.47 17.18
CA ASN A 9 -3.79 -17.68 16.60
C ASN A 9 -4.44 -16.29 16.53
N VAL A 10 -4.14 -15.57 15.46
CA VAL A 10 -4.77 -14.27 15.17
C VAL A 10 -6.17 -14.61 14.72
N SER A 11 -7.11 -14.55 15.66
CA SER A 11 -8.52 -14.38 15.34
C SER A 11 -8.64 -13.20 14.37
N LEU A 12 -9.05 -13.49 13.13
CA LEU A 12 -9.22 -12.52 12.04
C LEU A 12 -10.46 -11.64 12.26
N ASN A 13 -10.64 -11.10 13.47
CA ASN A 13 -11.54 -9.98 13.70
C ASN A 13 -10.65 -8.74 13.79
N ARG A 14 -10.04 -8.38 12.64
CA ARG A 14 -9.02 -7.32 12.58
C ARG A 14 -9.73 -5.97 12.59
N SER A 15 -9.90 -5.40 13.78
CA SER A 15 -10.04 -3.96 13.90
C SER A 15 -8.74 -3.31 13.43
N TYR A 16 -8.84 -2.33 12.53
CA TYR A 16 -7.71 -1.51 12.14
C TYR A 16 -7.85 -0.14 12.78
N THR A 17 -6.76 0.37 13.32
CA THR A 17 -6.64 1.79 13.67
C THR A 17 -6.00 2.57 12.52
N LYS A 18 -6.13 3.89 12.54
CA LYS A 18 -5.40 4.77 11.61
C LYS A 18 -3.88 4.53 11.64
N ARG A 19 -3.33 4.24 12.83
CA ARG A 19 -1.91 3.87 13.00
C ARG A 19 -1.58 2.56 12.28
N ASP A 20 -2.43 1.56 12.37
CA ASP A 20 -2.20 0.26 11.72
C ASP A 20 -2.24 0.39 10.21
N VAL A 21 -3.19 1.18 9.68
CA VAL A 21 -3.26 1.48 8.24
C VAL A 21 -1.97 2.12 7.76
N LEU A 22 -1.50 3.18 8.44
CA LEU A 22 -0.24 3.84 8.06
C LEU A 22 0.95 2.88 8.12
N SER A 23 1.02 2.08 9.19
CA SER A 23 2.08 1.07 9.36
C SER A 23 2.07 0.07 8.20
N GLN A 24 0.89 -0.39 7.77
CA GLN A 24 0.78 -1.28 6.62
C GLN A 24 1.17 -0.61 5.30
N ILE A 25 0.77 0.64 5.08
CA ILE A 25 1.18 1.39 3.88
C ILE A 25 2.70 1.55 3.84
N ALA A 26 3.33 1.87 4.97
CA ALA A 26 4.78 2.02 5.08
C ALA A 26 5.56 0.73 4.80
N ARG A 27 4.94 -0.44 4.97
CA ARG A 27 5.54 -1.74 4.63
C ARG A 27 5.57 -2.03 3.13
N ILE A 28 4.82 -1.28 2.32
CA ILE A 28 4.85 -1.40 0.86
C ILE A 28 6.12 -0.71 0.35
N TYR A 29 7.24 -1.43 0.42
CA TYR A 29 8.53 -1.01 -0.14
C TYR A 29 8.62 -1.43 -1.61
N ASP A 30 8.91 -0.48 -2.49
CA ASP A 30 9.00 -0.70 -3.93
C ASP A 30 10.36 -0.25 -4.49
N PRO A 31 11.35 -1.16 -4.54
CA PRO A 31 12.69 -0.82 -5.02
C PRO A 31 12.74 -0.53 -6.53
N PHE A 32 11.73 -0.97 -7.29
CA PHE A 32 11.73 -0.89 -8.76
C PHE A 32 10.68 0.10 -9.31
N GLY A 33 9.81 0.66 -8.47
CA GLY A 33 8.79 1.63 -8.87
C GLY A 33 7.56 1.01 -9.57
N LEU A 34 7.40 -0.31 -9.56
CA LEU A 34 6.32 -1.03 -10.26
C LEU A 34 4.98 -0.97 -9.52
N LEU A 35 4.99 -0.67 -8.21
CA LEU A 35 3.81 -0.60 -7.34
C LEU A 35 3.25 0.83 -7.22
N GLY A 36 3.69 1.77 -8.07
CA GLY A 36 3.24 3.16 -8.06
C GLY A 36 1.71 3.35 -7.94
N PRO A 37 0.88 2.67 -8.75
CA PRO A 37 -0.58 2.76 -8.64
C PRO A 37 -1.13 2.21 -7.31
N VAL A 38 -0.50 1.18 -6.75
CA VAL A 38 -0.89 0.57 -5.48
C VAL A 38 -0.60 1.51 -4.31
N ILE A 39 0.62 2.05 -4.28
CA ILE A 39 1.05 3.03 -3.27
C ILE A 39 0.18 4.28 -3.35
N SER A 40 -0.14 4.74 -4.56
CA SER A 40 -1.01 5.91 -4.77
C SER A 40 -2.41 5.70 -4.18
N LYS A 41 -3.04 4.56 -4.44
CA LYS A 41 -4.35 4.21 -3.85
C LYS A 41 -4.27 4.14 -2.31
N ALA A 42 -3.21 3.54 -1.76
CA ALA A 42 -2.98 3.51 -0.32
C ALA A 42 -2.85 4.93 0.29
N LYS A 43 -2.10 5.82 -0.38
CA LYS A 43 -1.95 7.22 0.05
C LYS A 43 -3.29 7.98 0.01
N ILE A 44 -4.09 7.79 -1.03
CA ILE A 44 -5.44 8.37 -1.12
C ILE A 44 -6.32 7.88 0.03
N PHE A 45 -6.29 6.59 0.34
CA PHE A 45 -7.01 6.05 1.49
C PHE A 45 -6.54 6.69 2.80
N MET A 46 -5.23 6.83 3.00
CA MET A 46 -4.69 7.52 4.17
C MET A 46 -5.18 8.97 4.25
N GLN A 47 -5.20 9.70 3.13
CA GLN A 47 -5.76 11.07 3.05
C GLN A 47 -7.22 11.11 3.48
N GLN A 48 -8.05 10.14 3.09
CA GLN A 48 -9.43 10.05 3.54
C GLN A 48 -9.53 9.92 5.07
N LEU A 49 -8.68 9.10 5.71
CA LEU A 49 -8.64 8.98 7.17
C LEU A 49 -8.26 10.30 7.87
N TRP A 50 -7.41 11.11 7.24
CA TRP A 50 -7.09 12.45 7.74
C TRP A 50 -8.27 13.40 7.65
N LEU A 51 -9.03 13.36 6.54
CA LEU A 51 -10.22 14.18 6.35
C LEU A 51 -11.36 13.82 7.31
N LEU A 52 -11.49 12.53 7.66
CA LEU A 52 -12.42 12.05 8.68
C LEU A 52 -12.02 12.43 10.12
N LYS A 53 -10.84 13.05 10.30
CA LYS A 53 -10.29 13.46 11.60
C LYS A 53 -10.21 12.34 12.65
N LEU A 54 -10.06 11.09 12.20
CA LEU A 54 -9.89 9.93 13.08
C LEU A 54 -8.60 10.07 13.90
N ASP A 55 -8.70 9.71 15.18
CA ASP A 55 -7.52 9.61 16.04
C ASP A 55 -6.64 8.42 15.64
N TRP A 56 -5.38 8.45 16.05
CA TRP A 56 -4.41 7.40 15.79
C TRP A 56 -4.82 6.03 16.35
N PHE A 57 -5.48 6.01 17.51
CA PHE A 57 -5.90 4.78 18.21
C PHE A 57 -7.37 4.44 17.99
N GLU A 58 -8.09 5.29 17.26
CA GLU A 58 -9.50 5.07 16.94
C GLU A 58 -9.63 3.98 15.87
N ILE A 59 -10.63 3.12 16.07
CA ILE A 59 -10.95 2.04 15.15
C ILE A 59 -11.64 2.62 13.92
N LEU A 60 -11.31 2.12 12.73
CA LEU A 60 -11.97 2.52 11.50
C LEU A 60 -13.49 2.28 11.58
N PRO A 61 -14.32 3.26 11.17
CA PRO A 61 -15.75 3.06 10.99
C PRO A 61 -16.03 1.89 10.03
N PRO A 62 -17.13 1.15 10.18
CA PRO A 62 -17.42 -0.05 9.40
C PRO A 62 -17.32 0.15 7.87
N ASP A 63 -17.83 1.27 7.36
CA ASP A 63 -17.80 1.57 5.92
C ASP A 63 -16.38 1.77 5.38
N ILE A 64 -15.50 2.33 6.21
CA ILE A 64 -14.10 2.60 5.89
C ILE A 64 -13.26 1.34 6.06
N LEU A 65 -13.57 0.54 7.08
CA LEU A 65 -12.97 -0.76 7.31
C LEU A 65 -13.21 -1.69 6.12
N GLN A 66 -14.44 -1.76 5.60
CA GLN A 66 -14.77 -2.57 4.43
C GLN A 66 -13.94 -2.16 3.21
N GLN A 67 -13.84 -0.85 2.94
CA GLN A 67 -13.02 -0.32 1.85
C GLN A 67 -11.53 -0.69 2.00
N TRP A 68 -11.02 -0.61 3.22
CA TRP A 68 -9.64 -1.02 3.53
C TRP A 68 -9.43 -2.51 3.28
N GLU A 69 -10.34 -3.36 3.74
CA GLU A 69 -10.26 -4.79 3.52
C GLU A 69 -10.29 -5.15 2.04
N ASP A 70 -11.13 -4.49 1.25
CA ASP A 70 -11.24 -4.76 -0.18
C ASP A 70 -9.98 -4.30 -0.93
N PHE A 71 -9.36 -3.22 -0.49
CA PHE A 71 -8.04 -2.79 -0.97
C PHE A 71 -6.96 -3.86 -0.70
N ILE A 72 -6.88 -4.37 0.53
CA ILE A 72 -5.90 -5.40 0.91
C ILE A 72 -6.16 -6.73 0.18
N LYS A 73 -7.43 -7.15 0.04
CA LYS A 73 -7.81 -8.35 -0.73
C LYS A 73 -7.33 -8.24 -2.18
N THR A 74 -7.52 -7.09 -2.80
CA THR A 74 -7.06 -6.84 -4.18
C THR A 74 -5.54 -6.97 -4.31
N GLN A 75 -4.78 -6.53 -3.29
CA GLN A 75 -3.32 -6.67 -3.27
C GLN A 75 -2.84 -8.11 -3.12
N THR A 76 -3.44 -8.90 -2.23
CA THR A 76 -3.06 -10.33 -2.05
C THR A 76 -3.28 -11.17 -3.32
N GLY A 77 -4.16 -10.73 -4.23
CA GLY A 77 -4.29 -11.32 -5.56
C GLY A 77 -3.06 -11.09 -6.46
N LEU A 78 -2.31 -10.01 -6.26
CA LEU A 78 -1.12 -9.64 -7.04
C LEU A 78 0.11 -10.45 -6.64
N GLU A 79 0.20 -10.94 -5.39
CA GLU A 79 1.30 -11.83 -4.96
C GLU A 79 1.35 -13.15 -5.75
N LYS A 80 0.25 -13.52 -6.43
CA LYS A 80 0.18 -14.70 -7.30
C LYS A 80 0.80 -14.48 -8.69
N ILE A 81 1.12 -13.23 -9.04
CA ILE A 81 1.78 -12.90 -10.30
C ILE A 81 3.28 -13.12 -10.11
N LYS A 82 3.78 -14.29 -10.53
CA LYS A 82 5.22 -14.51 -10.67
C LYS A 82 5.74 -13.59 -11.76
N ILE A 83 6.43 -12.52 -11.39
CA ILE A 83 7.18 -11.71 -12.35
C ILE A 83 8.41 -12.54 -12.77
N PRO A 84 8.56 -12.93 -14.05
CA PRO A 84 9.73 -13.66 -14.49
C PRO A 84 10.97 -12.74 -14.39
N SER A 85 11.92 -13.10 -13.52
CA SER A 85 13.11 -12.32 -13.20
C SER A 85 14.16 -12.21 -14.32
N ASN A 86 13.78 -12.26 -15.60
CA ASN A 86 14.75 -12.11 -16.69
C ASN A 86 14.25 -11.34 -17.92
N GLN A 87 13.22 -10.48 -17.78
CA GLN A 87 12.97 -9.48 -18.80
C GLN A 87 13.77 -8.22 -18.45
N MET A 88 14.95 -8.12 -19.07
CA MET A 88 15.61 -6.84 -19.29
C MET A 88 14.58 -5.92 -19.96
N PHE A 89 13.97 -5.00 -19.20
CA PHE A 89 13.29 -3.87 -19.81
C PHE A 89 14.36 -3.11 -20.60
N SER A 90 14.34 -3.24 -21.93
CA SER A 90 15.22 -2.46 -22.79
C SER A 90 14.93 -0.99 -22.53
N LYS A 91 15.99 -0.18 -22.42
CA LYS A 91 15.93 1.26 -22.17
C LYS A 91 15.37 2.07 -23.35
N ASP A 92 14.83 1.42 -24.37
CA ASP A 92 14.50 2.03 -25.65
C ASP A 92 13.00 2.19 -25.80
N GLN A 93 12.43 3.15 -25.07
CA GLN A 93 11.20 3.86 -25.45
C GLN A 93 11.03 5.15 -24.66
N CYS A 94 11.93 6.11 -24.90
CA CYS A 94 11.64 7.53 -24.75
C CYS A 94 11.71 8.16 -26.15
N HIS A 95 10.64 8.02 -26.92
CA HIS A 95 10.41 8.83 -28.12
C HIS A 95 9.44 9.96 -27.76
N GLN A 96 9.96 10.94 -27.03
CA GLN A 96 9.67 12.38 -27.09
C GLN A 96 9.83 13.03 -25.71
N CYS A 97 11.08 13.42 -25.46
CA CYS A 97 11.38 14.58 -24.66
C CYS A 97 11.06 15.82 -25.52
N SER A 98 9.96 16.52 -25.26
CA SER A 98 9.89 17.94 -25.60
C SER A 98 10.17 18.71 -24.34
N ALA A 99 11.27 19.47 -24.37
CA ALA A 99 11.71 20.34 -23.31
C ALA A 99 10.60 21.37 -22.98
N SER A 100 9.86 21.13 -21.91
CA SER A 100 9.23 22.18 -21.13
C SER A 100 9.12 21.70 -19.69
N ARG A 101 9.92 22.34 -18.85
CA ARG A 101 9.91 22.18 -17.40
C ARG A 101 8.48 22.38 -16.91
N LEU A 102 7.95 21.38 -16.22
CA LEU A 102 7.07 21.51 -15.04
C LEU A 102 6.72 20.08 -14.59
N CYS A 103 7.72 19.37 -14.05
CA CYS A 103 7.45 18.28 -13.10
C CYS A 103 6.97 18.94 -11.79
N THR A 104 5.69 19.27 -11.71
CA THR A 104 5.07 19.46 -10.39
C THR A 104 4.78 18.09 -9.82
N CYS A 105 5.80 17.51 -9.19
CA CYS A 105 5.58 16.66 -8.02
C CYS A 105 4.81 17.50 -7.02
N PHE A 106 3.48 17.38 -6.98
CA PHE A 106 2.71 17.87 -5.86
C PHE A 106 2.84 16.87 -4.71
N LEU A 107 3.67 17.31 -3.76
CA LEU A 107 3.54 17.10 -2.32
C LEU A 107 2.09 17.09 -1.85
#